data_AF-A0A1G6RPD8-F1
#
_entry.id   AF-A0A1G6RPD8-F1
#
_cell.length_a   1.000
_cell.length_b   1.000
_cell.length_c   1.000
_cell.angle_alpha   90.00
_cell.angle_beta   90.00
_cell.angle_gamma   90.00
#
_symmetry.space_group_name_H-M   'P 1'
#
loop_
_entity.id
_entity.type
_entity.pdbx_description
1 polymer ?
#
loop_
_entity_poly.entity_id
_entity_poly.type
_entity_poly.pdbx_seq_one_letter_code
_entity_poly.pdbx_strand_id
1 'polypeptide(L)'
;MSDSYDDFSLEKSKSQVKRELHALQDLGERLTTLKADLLAKMPLTDALRRALAEAPKHTANAARKRHIQFIGKLMREQDVDAIVAMLDQVDSSTREYNERFHALERWRDRLIAEGDSALESFVELYPDADVQHLRGLVRHAQHEAARNKPPAAARKVFKYIRELDEIHRGLR
;
A
#
# COMPACT_ATOMS: atom_id res chain seq x y z
N MET A 1 -9.43 28.83 -54.18
CA MET A 1 -8.28 27.95 -54.41
C MET A 1 -7.30 28.24 -53.29
N SER A 2 -6.93 27.19 -52.53
CA SER A 2 -5.74 26.94 -51.71
C SER A 2 -4.96 28.13 -51.10
N ASP A 3 -4.45 28.08 -49.88
CA ASP A 3 -4.18 26.95 -48.99
C ASP A 3 -3.73 27.49 -47.62
N SER A 4 -3.57 26.56 -46.68
CA SER A 4 -2.77 26.71 -45.45
C SER A 4 -3.52 27.18 -44.21
N TYR A 5 -4.37 26.29 -43.71
CA TYR A 5 -4.45 26.07 -42.27
C TYR A 5 -4.07 24.63 -41.99
N ASP A 6 -3.26 24.44 -40.94
CA ASP A 6 -3.06 23.21 -40.17
C ASP A 6 -1.82 22.34 -40.50
N ASP A 7 -0.64 22.83 -40.12
CA ASP A 7 0.54 22.00 -39.82
C ASP A 7 1.12 22.37 -38.43
N PHE A 8 0.31 22.24 -37.38
CA PHE A 8 0.77 22.23 -35.98
C PHE A 8 0.77 20.79 -35.44
N SER A 9 1.21 19.84 -36.28
CA SER A 9 1.36 18.44 -35.90
C SER A 9 2.49 18.25 -34.88
N LEU A 10 2.12 18.19 -33.59
CA LEU A 10 2.43 17.06 -32.70
C LEU A 10 3.91 16.67 -32.44
N GLU A 11 4.89 17.56 -32.58
CA GLU A 11 6.24 17.26 -32.04
C GLU A 11 6.26 17.40 -30.51
N LYS A 12 6.32 16.25 -29.80
CA LYS A 12 6.55 16.22 -28.34
C LYS A 12 7.77 17.06 -27.99
N SER A 13 7.62 18.01 -27.06
CA SER A 13 8.74 18.84 -26.58
C SER A 13 9.88 17.96 -26.04
N LYS A 14 11.14 18.34 -26.29
CA LYS A 14 12.34 17.70 -25.71
C LYS A 14 12.22 17.55 -24.17
N SER A 15 11.54 18.48 -23.53
CA SER A 15 11.25 18.43 -22.08
C SER A 15 10.29 17.31 -21.69
N GLN A 16 9.29 17.01 -22.52
CA GLN A 16 8.30 15.97 -22.29
C GLN A 16 8.91 14.59 -22.47
N VAL A 17 9.69 14.38 -23.53
CA VAL A 17 10.43 13.12 -23.75
C VAL A 17 11.34 12.81 -22.56
N LYS A 18 12.04 13.82 -22.02
CA LYS A 18 12.88 13.64 -20.82
C LYS A 18 12.09 13.21 -19.59
N ARG A 19 10.88 13.75 -19.38
CA ARG A 19 10.00 13.36 -18.26
C ARG A 19 9.49 11.94 -18.42
N GLU A 20 9.07 11.55 -19.62
CA GLU A 20 8.61 10.18 -19.91
C GLU A 20 9.72 9.16 -19.64
N LEU A 21 10.95 9.44 -20.08
CA LEU A 21 12.11 8.58 -19.81
C LEU A 21 12.43 8.45 -18.31
N HIS A 22 12.29 9.54 -17.54
CA HIS A 22 12.49 9.52 -16.10
C HIS A 22 11.40 8.69 -15.41
N ALA A 23 10.14 8.86 -15.82
CA ALA A 23 9.02 8.09 -15.28
C ALA A 23 9.19 6.58 -15.49
N LEU A 24 9.68 6.15 -16.65
CA LEU A 24 9.99 4.74 -16.90
C LEU A 24 11.13 4.22 -16.02
N GLN A 25 12.14 5.05 -15.76
CA GLN A 25 13.23 4.69 -14.86
C GLN A 25 12.75 4.56 -13.41
N ASP A 26 11.93 5.50 -12.94
CA ASP A 26 11.34 5.48 -11.60
C ASP A 26 10.42 4.27 -11.41
N LEU A 27 9.60 3.96 -12.42
CA LEU A 27 8.75 2.77 -12.44
C LEU A 27 9.59 1.49 -12.38
N GLY A 28 10.66 1.42 -13.17
CA GLY A 28 11.61 0.32 -13.16
C GLY A 28 12.30 0.14 -11.80
N GLU A 29 12.75 1.23 -11.17
CA GLU A 29 13.30 1.19 -9.81
C GLU A 29 12.27 0.69 -8.81
N ARG A 30 11.01 1.15 -8.91
CA ARG A 30 9.94 0.71 -8.04
C ARG A 30 9.71 -0.79 -8.12
N LEU A 31 9.73 -1.39 -9.32
CA LEU A 31 9.62 -2.84 -9.49
C LEU A 31 10.71 -3.61 -8.73
N THR A 32 11.92 -3.06 -8.56
CA THR A 32 13.01 -3.71 -7.79
C THR A 32 12.70 -3.86 -6.30
N THR A 33 11.70 -3.13 -5.78
CA THR A 33 11.32 -3.17 -4.36
C THR A 33 10.20 -4.15 -4.06
N LEU A 34 9.57 -4.72 -5.09
CA LEU A 34 8.42 -5.60 -4.94
C LEU A 34 8.84 -7.04 -4.63
N LYS A 35 7.94 -7.78 -3.99
CA LYS A 35 8.12 -9.21 -3.72
C LYS A 35 8.06 -10.01 -5.03
N ALA A 36 8.84 -11.10 -5.08
CA ALA A 36 8.91 -11.99 -6.25
C ALA A 36 7.54 -12.53 -6.68
N ASP A 37 6.67 -12.87 -5.73
CA ASP A 37 5.32 -13.39 -6.00
C ASP A 37 4.43 -12.38 -6.74
N LEU A 38 4.61 -11.09 -6.47
CA LEU A 38 3.87 -10.03 -7.14
C LEU A 38 4.43 -9.80 -8.55
N LEU A 39 5.76 -9.75 -8.68
CA LEU A 39 6.44 -9.63 -9.97
C LEU A 39 6.10 -10.80 -10.90
N ALA A 40 5.92 -12.02 -10.37
CA ALA A 40 5.55 -13.20 -11.14
C ALA A 40 4.19 -13.04 -11.83
N LYS A 41 3.25 -12.33 -11.21
CA LYS A 41 1.89 -12.10 -11.74
C LYS A 41 1.81 -10.95 -12.74
N MET A 42 2.82 -10.07 -12.78
CA MET A 42 2.85 -8.91 -13.68
C MET A 42 3.20 -9.32 -15.12
N PRO A 43 2.71 -8.59 -16.15
CA PRO A 43 3.00 -8.84 -17.55
C PRO A 43 4.41 -8.33 -17.95
N LEU A 44 5.45 -8.96 -17.39
CA LEU A 44 6.84 -8.58 -17.62
C LEU A 44 7.51 -9.53 -18.62
N THR A 45 8.28 -8.97 -19.55
CA THR A 45 9.18 -9.73 -20.42
C THR A 45 10.26 -10.49 -19.64
N ASP A 46 10.77 -11.58 -20.21
CA ASP A 46 11.82 -12.39 -19.59
C ASP A 46 13.13 -11.62 -19.35
N ALA A 47 13.42 -10.63 -20.20
CA ALA A 47 14.58 -9.76 -20.03
C ALA A 47 14.44 -8.90 -18.76
N LEU A 48 13.26 -8.29 -18.56
CA LEU A 48 12.98 -7.48 -17.38
C LEU A 48 12.93 -8.33 -16.11
N ARG A 49 12.33 -9.52 -16.15
CA ARG A 49 12.31 -10.45 -15.00
C ARG A 49 13.72 -10.81 -14.53
N ARG A 50 14.62 -11.12 -15.46
CA ARG A 50 16.04 -11.39 -15.16
C ARG A 50 16.74 -10.18 -14.57
N ALA A 51 16.56 -9.01 -15.17
CA ALA A 51 17.15 -7.77 -14.66
C ALA A 51 16.68 -7.44 -13.24
N LEU A 52 15.39 -7.65 -12.92
CA LEU A 52 14.84 -7.45 -11.57
C LEU A 52 15.42 -8.44 -10.56
N ALA A 53 15.56 -9.72 -10.94
CA ALA A 53 16.18 -10.74 -10.07
C ALA A 53 17.68 -10.47 -9.80
N GLU A 54 18.36 -9.79 -10.71
CA GLU A 54 19.77 -9.41 -10.56
C GLU A 54 19.98 -8.12 -9.76
N ALA A 55 18.95 -7.27 -9.64
CA ALA A 55 19.05 -5.97 -8.97
C ALA A 55 19.69 -6.01 -7.57
N PRO A 56 19.37 -7.00 -6.69
CA PRO A 56 20.00 -7.09 -5.36
C PRO A 56 21.52 -7.35 -5.38
N LYS A 57 22.07 -7.90 -6.47
CA LYS A 57 23.50 -8.19 -6.61
C LYS A 57 24.34 -6.91 -6.79
N HIS A 58 23.72 -5.82 -7.25
CA HIS A 58 24.39 -4.55 -7.49
C HIS A 58 24.40 -3.68 -6.22
N THR A 59 25.36 -3.94 -5.33
CA THR A 59 25.47 -3.25 -4.03
C THR A 59 26.15 -1.88 -4.11
N ALA A 60 27.11 -1.70 -5.03
CA ALA A 60 27.80 -0.43 -5.20
C ALA A 60 26.89 0.63 -5.86
N ASN A 61 26.88 1.86 -5.33
CA ASN A 61 26.03 2.96 -5.82
C ASN A 61 26.12 3.18 -7.34
N ALA A 62 27.33 3.14 -7.90
CA ALA A 62 27.53 3.28 -9.33
C ALA A 62 26.96 2.10 -10.14
N ALA A 63 27.11 0.87 -9.63
CA ALA A 63 26.56 -0.33 -10.25
C ALA A 63 25.03 -0.33 -10.19
N ARG A 64 24.45 0.00 -9.02
CA ARG A 64 22.99 0.14 -8.83
C ARG A 64 22.42 1.18 -9.79
N LYS A 65 23.01 2.37 -9.87
CA LYS A 65 22.56 3.44 -10.77
C LYS A 65 22.56 3.00 -12.24
N ARG A 66 23.62 2.33 -12.69
CA ARG A 66 23.70 1.80 -14.07
C ARG A 66 22.65 0.71 -14.32
N HIS A 67 22.43 -0.16 -13.34
CA HIS A 67 21.44 -1.23 -13.45
C HIS A 67 20.01 -0.68 -13.53
N ILE A 68 19.69 0.35 -12.75
CA ILE A 68 18.39 1.04 -12.82
C ILE A 68 18.19 1.70 -14.20
N GLN A 69 19.23 2.33 -14.77
CA GLN A 69 19.16 2.88 -16.12
C GLN A 69 18.94 1.80 -17.19
N PHE A 70 19.57 0.63 -17.02
CA PHE A 70 19.35 -0.53 -17.90
C PHE A 70 17.91 -1.04 -17.78
N ILE A 71 17.38 -1.17 -16.57
CA ILE A 71 15.97 -1.50 -16.33
C ILE A 71 15.06 -0.45 -17.01
N GLY A 72 15.33 0.84 -16.84
CA GLY A 72 14.57 1.91 -17.50
C GLY A 72 14.61 1.85 -19.04
N LYS A 73 15.65 1.28 -19.64
CA LYS A 73 15.68 0.97 -21.08
C LYS A 73 14.74 -0.19 -21.41
N LEU A 74 14.77 -1.28 -20.64
CA LEU A 74 13.88 -2.44 -20.82
C LEU A 74 12.40 -2.09 -20.63
N MET A 75 12.09 -1.11 -19.75
CA MET A 75 10.73 -0.61 -19.52
C MET A 75 10.06 -0.04 -20.78
N ARG A 76 10.83 0.40 -21.77
CA ARG A 76 10.29 0.94 -23.04
C ARG A 76 9.63 -0.11 -23.92
N GLU A 77 9.96 -1.38 -23.71
CA GLU A 77 9.45 -2.52 -24.47
C GLU A 77 8.27 -3.21 -23.74
N GLN A 78 7.86 -2.69 -22.58
CA GLN A 78 6.78 -3.28 -21.79
C GLN A 78 5.44 -2.61 -22.07
N ASP A 79 4.37 -3.31 -21.72
CA ASP A 79 3.06 -2.69 -21.52
C ASP A 79 3.06 -1.92 -20.19
N VAL A 80 3.44 -0.65 -20.28
CA VAL A 80 3.57 0.25 -19.12
C VAL A 80 2.23 0.46 -18.44
N ASP A 81 1.16 0.61 -19.22
CA ASP A 81 -0.18 0.87 -18.69
C ASP A 81 -0.70 -0.33 -17.88
N ALA A 82 -0.47 -1.55 -18.36
CA ALA A 82 -0.82 -2.76 -17.62
C ALA A 82 -0.02 -2.90 -16.31
N ILE A 83 1.28 -2.57 -16.34
CA ILE A 83 2.12 -2.58 -15.14
C ILE A 83 1.63 -1.54 -14.11
N VAL A 84 1.34 -0.32 -14.56
CA VAL A 84 0.83 0.77 -13.70
C VAL A 84 -0.52 0.38 -13.10
N ALA A 85 -1.45 -0.15 -13.89
CA ALA A 85 -2.76 -0.57 -13.41
C ALA A 85 -2.66 -1.66 -12.31
N MET A 86 -1.73 -2.61 -12.45
CA MET A 86 -1.50 -3.62 -11.42
C MET A 86 -0.85 -3.02 -10.15
N LEU A 87 0.06 -2.07 -10.30
CA LEU A 87 0.65 -1.36 -9.16
C LEU A 87 -0.42 -0.57 -8.40
N ASP A 88 -1.29 0.14 -9.11
CA ASP A 88 -2.36 0.92 -8.51
C ASP A 88 -3.33 0.06 -7.71
N GLN A 89 -3.64 -1.16 -8.18
CA GLN A 89 -4.45 -2.13 -7.43
C GLN A 89 -3.77 -2.60 -6.14
N VAL A 90 -2.45 -2.81 -6.18
CA VAL A 90 -1.68 -3.20 -4.99
C VAL A 90 -1.61 -2.04 -4.00
N ASP A 91 -1.40 -0.83 -4.50
CA ASP A 91 -1.31 0.37 -3.68
C ASP A 91 -2.65 0.76 -3.07
N SER A 92 -3.74 0.61 -3.82
CA SER A 92 -5.09 0.88 -3.31
C SER A 92 -5.41 -0.08 -2.18
N SER A 93 -5.15 -1.39 -2.35
CA SER A 93 -5.38 -2.38 -1.29
C SER A 93 -4.54 -2.09 -0.03
N THR A 94 -3.30 -1.63 -0.21
CA THR A 94 -2.41 -1.25 0.89
C THR A 94 -2.93 0.02 1.60
N ARG A 95 -3.41 1.01 0.84
CA ARG A 95 -3.97 2.24 1.37
C ARG A 95 -5.24 1.96 2.17
N GLU A 96 -6.17 1.20 1.60
CA GLU A 96 -7.40 0.77 2.27
C GLU A 96 -7.08 0.01 3.56
N TYR A 97 -6.10 -0.89 3.53
CA TYR A 97 -5.64 -1.59 4.74
C TYR A 97 -5.10 -0.62 5.80
N ASN A 98 -4.27 0.35 5.41
CA ASN A 98 -3.70 1.34 6.34
C ASN A 98 -4.78 2.27 6.92
N GLU A 99 -5.70 2.76 6.09
CA GLU A 99 -6.81 3.59 6.53
C GLU A 99 -7.70 2.84 7.54
N ARG A 100 -7.98 1.56 7.27
CA ARG A 100 -8.69 0.66 8.19
C ARG A 100 -7.91 0.44 9.48
N PHE A 101 -6.61 0.17 9.38
CA PHE A 101 -5.75 -0.02 10.54
C PHE A 101 -5.82 1.20 11.47
N HIS A 102 -5.66 2.42 10.92
CA HIS A 102 -5.77 3.65 11.69
C HIS A 102 -7.19 3.91 12.21
N ALA A 103 -8.24 3.51 11.48
CA ALA A 103 -9.61 3.57 11.98
C ALA A 103 -9.81 2.68 13.22
N LEU A 104 -9.24 1.47 13.21
CA LEU A 104 -9.25 0.58 14.36
C LEU A 104 -8.42 1.11 15.53
N GLU A 105 -7.30 1.80 15.25
CA GLU A 105 -6.54 2.46 16.31
C GLU A 105 -7.35 3.56 17.01
N ARG A 106 -8.05 4.40 16.23
CA ARG A 106 -8.96 5.41 16.78
C ARG A 106 -10.07 4.77 17.60
N TRP A 107 -10.62 3.64 17.14
CA TRP A 107 -11.62 2.90 17.90
C TRP A 107 -11.08 2.33 19.20
N ARG A 108 -9.88 1.74 19.21
CA ARG A 108 -9.21 1.27 20.43
C ARG A 108 -9.10 2.41 21.44
N ASP A 109 -8.57 3.55 21.01
CA ASP A 109 -8.34 4.69 21.90
C ASP A 109 -9.66 5.26 22.43
N ARG A 110 -10.68 5.34 21.57
CA ARG A 110 -12.04 5.75 21.92
C ARG A 110 -12.69 4.79 22.93
N LEU A 111 -12.61 3.48 22.71
CA LEU A 111 -13.14 2.46 23.62
C LEU A 111 -12.51 2.56 25.00
N ILE A 112 -11.20 2.78 25.07
CA ILE A 112 -10.48 2.93 26.35
C ILE A 112 -10.87 4.25 27.04
N ALA A 113 -11.01 5.35 26.30
CA ALA A 113 -11.34 6.65 26.87
C ALA A 113 -12.80 6.78 27.33
N GLU A 114 -13.75 6.33 26.51
CA GLU A 114 -15.20 6.53 26.70
C GLU A 114 -15.89 5.34 27.39
N GLY A 115 -15.30 4.13 27.32
CA GLY A 115 -15.85 2.95 27.98
C GLY A 115 -17.16 2.46 27.37
N ASP A 116 -18.22 2.33 28.19
CA ASP A 116 -19.48 1.69 27.80
C ASP A 116 -20.22 2.45 26.68
N SER A 117 -20.12 3.79 26.60
CA SER A 117 -20.77 4.56 25.54
C SER A 117 -20.15 4.32 24.15
N ALA A 118 -18.83 4.25 24.06
CA ALA A 118 -18.15 3.89 22.81
C ALA A 118 -18.35 2.42 22.45
N LEU A 119 -18.54 1.56 23.45
CA LEU A 119 -18.78 0.14 23.25
C LEU A 119 -20.13 -0.10 22.57
N GLU A 120 -21.18 0.62 22.95
CA GLU A 120 -22.47 0.59 22.25
C GLU A 120 -22.31 0.99 20.78
N SER A 121 -21.64 2.13 20.51
CA SER A 121 -21.39 2.58 19.13
C SER A 121 -20.56 1.59 18.30
N PHE A 122 -19.63 0.86 18.94
CA PHE A 122 -18.81 -0.13 18.25
C PHE A 122 -19.61 -1.38 17.90
N VAL A 123 -20.48 -1.85 18.80
CA VAL A 123 -21.33 -3.03 18.59
C VAL A 123 -22.37 -2.79 17.51
N GLU A 124 -22.86 -1.56 17.35
CA GLU A 124 -23.72 -1.19 16.21
C GLU A 124 -23.03 -1.41 14.85
N LEU A 125 -21.72 -1.15 14.78
CA LEU A 125 -20.92 -1.36 13.57
C LEU A 125 -20.49 -2.82 13.40
N TYR A 126 -20.28 -3.54 14.50
CA TYR A 126 -19.83 -4.93 14.53
C TYR A 126 -20.78 -5.77 15.39
N PRO A 127 -21.96 -6.17 14.86
CA PRO A 127 -23.00 -6.85 15.63
C PRO A 127 -22.58 -8.25 16.12
N ASP A 128 -21.58 -8.86 15.48
CA ASP A 128 -21.02 -10.17 15.85
C ASP A 128 -20.01 -10.10 17.01
N ALA A 129 -19.77 -8.90 17.56
CA ALA A 129 -18.85 -8.72 18.68
C ALA A 129 -19.37 -9.36 19.96
N ASP A 130 -18.51 -10.11 20.67
CA ASP A 130 -18.78 -10.51 22.06
C ASP A 130 -18.61 -9.28 22.96
N VAL A 131 -19.76 -8.64 23.22
CA VAL A 131 -19.90 -7.43 24.03
C VAL A 131 -19.28 -7.60 25.42
N GLN A 132 -19.43 -8.77 26.05
CA GLN A 132 -18.92 -9.00 27.40
C GLN A 132 -17.40 -9.20 27.40
N HIS A 133 -16.88 -9.91 26.40
CA HIS A 133 -15.44 -10.04 26.22
C HIS A 133 -14.77 -8.69 25.96
N LEU A 134 -15.31 -7.90 25.02
CA LEU A 134 -14.77 -6.58 24.69
C LEU A 134 -14.80 -5.64 25.90
N ARG A 135 -15.92 -5.61 26.64
CA ARG A 135 -16.06 -4.80 27.86
C ARG A 135 -15.01 -5.17 28.91
N GLY A 136 -14.74 -6.47 29.07
CA GLY A 136 -13.67 -6.95 29.96
C GLY A 136 -12.30 -6.43 29.54
N LEU A 137 -11.95 -6.54 28.26
CA LEU A 137 -10.67 -6.04 27.72
C LEU A 137 -10.50 -4.53 27.90
N VAL A 138 -11.57 -3.75 27.64
CA VAL A 138 -11.58 -2.30 27.81
C VAL A 138 -11.33 -1.90 29.26
N ARG A 139 -12.03 -2.52 30.23
CA ARG A 139 -11.81 -2.25 31.66
C ARG A 139 -10.38 -2.57 32.11
N HIS A 140 -9.81 -3.66 31.62
CA HIS A 140 -8.40 -3.98 31.89
C HIS A 140 -7.45 -2.93 31.30
N ALA A 141 -7.71 -2.45 30.08
CA ALA A 141 -6.91 -1.41 29.46
C ALA A 141 -7.01 -0.06 30.19
N GLN A 142 -8.20 0.32 30.65
CA GLN A 142 -8.41 1.51 31.48
C GLN A 142 -7.63 1.42 32.80
N HIS A 143 -7.64 0.25 33.44
CA HIS A 143 -6.93 0.01 34.69
C HIS A 143 -5.41 0.07 34.53
N GLU A 144 -4.87 -0.48 33.44
CA GLU A 144 -3.45 -0.37 33.10
C GLU A 144 -3.05 1.09 32.83
N ALA A 145 -3.86 1.82 32.05
CA ALA A 145 -3.63 3.22 31.75
C ALA A 145 -3.65 4.11 33.00
N ALA A 146 -4.62 3.92 33.89
CA ALA A 146 -4.72 4.64 35.16
C ALA A 146 -3.52 4.39 36.09
N ARG A 147 -2.82 3.27 35.94
CA ARG A 147 -1.63 2.91 36.73
C ARG A 147 -0.32 3.14 36.00
N ASN A 148 -0.37 3.80 34.85
CA ASN A 148 0.79 4.09 33.99
C ASN A 148 1.61 2.82 33.66
N LYS A 149 0.91 1.69 33.50
CA LYS A 149 1.53 0.40 33.17
C LYS A 149 1.74 0.28 31.66
N PRO A 150 2.64 -0.61 31.21
CA PRO A 150 2.78 -0.92 29.79
C PRO A 150 1.42 -1.33 29.19
N PRO A 151 1.05 -0.84 27.99
CA PRO A 151 -0.29 -1.01 27.41
C PRO A 151 -0.46 -2.40 26.78
N ALA A 152 -0.43 -3.45 27.60
CA ALA A 152 -0.63 -4.82 27.14
C ALA A 152 -2.10 -5.10 26.81
N ALA A 153 -3.02 -4.64 27.65
CA ALA A 153 -4.45 -4.80 27.44
C ALA A 153 -4.96 -3.96 26.26
N ALA A 154 -4.43 -2.75 26.03
CA ALA A 154 -4.79 -1.95 24.85
C ALA A 154 -4.42 -2.67 23.53
N ARG A 155 -3.29 -3.38 23.51
CA ARG A 155 -2.91 -4.24 22.36
C ARG A 155 -3.86 -5.41 22.17
N LYS A 156 -4.40 -5.99 23.25
CA LYS A 156 -5.43 -7.03 23.17
C LYS A 156 -6.76 -6.51 22.64
N VAL A 157 -7.18 -5.32 23.07
CA VAL A 157 -8.36 -4.62 22.49
C VAL A 157 -8.18 -4.47 20.98
N PHE A 158 -7.05 -3.90 20.54
CA PHE A 158 -6.76 -3.71 19.12
C PHE A 158 -6.80 -5.03 18.33
N LYS A 159 -6.16 -6.08 18.86
CA LYS A 159 -6.15 -7.39 18.22
C LYS A 159 -7.57 -7.92 18.03
N TYR A 160 -8.40 -7.85 19.07
CA TYR A 160 -9.76 -8.37 19.04
C TYR A 160 -10.65 -7.59 18.05
N ILE A 161 -10.65 -6.26 18.08
CA ILE A 161 -11.45 -5.45 17.14
C ILE A 161 -10.97 -5.61 15.69
N ARG A 162 -9.68 -5.85 15.46
CA ARG A 162 -9.15 -6.16 14.14
C ARG A 162 -9.65 -7.52 13.63
N GLU A 163 -9.67 -8.53 14.50
CA GLU A 163 -10.23 -9.84 14.14
C GLU A 163 -11.72 -9.73 13.78
N LEU A 164 -12.49 -8.90 14.49
CA LEU A 164 -13.89 -8.61 14.13
C LEU A 164 -14.03 -7.89 12.78
N ASP A 165 -13.18 -6.89 12.47
CA ASP A 165 -13.20 -6.21 11.17
C ASP A 165 -12.79 -7.14 10.02
N GLU A 166 -11.85 -8.05 10.24
CA GLU A 166 -11.47 -9.08 9.27
C GLU A 166 -12.63 -10.05 8.99
N ILE A 167 -13.32 -10.53 10.03
CA ILE A 167 -14.49 -11.43 9.91
C ILE A 167 -15.66 -10.71 9.21
N HIS A 168 -16.00 -9.50 9.67
CA HIS A 168 -17.10 -8.72 9.12
C HIS A 168 -16.96 -8.45 7.61
N ARG A 169 -15.72 -8.37 7.12
CA ARG A 169 -15.40 -8.14 5.71
C ARG A 169 -15.10 -9.42 4.92
N GLY A 170 -15.18 -10.60 5.54
CA GLY A 170 -14.92 -11.88 4.89
C GLY A 170 -13.46 -12.10 4.47
N LEU A 171 -12.52 -11.46 5.19
CA LEU A 171 -11.08 -11.63 4.95
C LEU A 171 -10.48 -12.81 5.73
N ARG A 172 -11.30 -13.48 6.55
CA ARG A 172 -10.92 -14.57 7.43
C ARG A 172 -12.02 -15.63 7.50
#